data_AF-X1UR02-F1
#
_entry.id   AF-X1UR02-F1
#
_cell.length_a   1.000
_cell.length_b   1.000
_cell.length_c   1.000
_cell.angle_alpha   90.00
_cell.angle_beta   90.00
_cell.angle_gamma   90.00
#
_symmetry.space_group_name_H-M   'P 1'
#
loop_
_entity.id
_entity.type
_entity.pdbx_description
1 polymer ?
#
loop_
_entity_poly.entity_id
_entity_poly.type
_entity_poly.pdbx_seq_one_letter_code
_entity_poly.pdbx_strand_id
1 'polypeptide(L)'
;LRLDGNKDNRVGGTQRGIYFKRVGYGLTFGCLIQGVIPENFQGDGIKIETCQNALITNNVCKRDATGISVATSSNCIVTKNKCDENTSSGINLTNADNNTVVGNICQDNACRGIYITSSDLNTIVGNVNLIHPPN
;
A
#
# COMPACT_ATOMS: atom_id res chain seq x y z
N LEU A 1 4.81 13.38 7.08
CA LEU A 1 5.96 13.56 6.15
C LEU A 1 5.45 13.43 4.72
N ARG A 2 5.83 14.31 3.79
CA ARG A 2 5.44 14.24 2.36
C ARG A 2 6.62 13.77 1.52
N LEU A 3 6.42 12.76 0.66
CA LEU A 3 7.42 12.20 -0.24
C LEU A 3 6.87 12.34 -1.67
N ASP A 4 7.58 13.03 -2.56
CA ASP A 4 7.11 13.32 -3.93
C ASP A 4 8.07 12.70 -4.95
N GLY A 5 7.59 11.71 -5.70
CA GLY A 5 8.35 11.00 -6.73
C GLY A 5 8.64 11.82 -7.99
N ASN A 6 7.95 12.94 -8.18
CA ASN A 6 8.14 13.82 -9.35
C ASN A 6 9.24 14.87 -9.18
N LYS A 7 9.93 14.92 -8.04
CA LYS A 7 11.03 15.87 -7.82
C LYS A 7 12.27 15.50 -8.65
N ASP A 8 12.32 16.06 -9.85
CA ASP A 8 13.52 16.36 -10.64
C ASP A 8 14.28 15.21 -11.31
N ASN A 9 13.82 13.97 -11.25
CA ASN A 9 14.44 12.90 -12.05
C ASN A 9 13.39 11.87 -12.51
N ARG A 10 12.98 11.97 -13.78
CA ARG A 10 12.35 10.85 -14.52
C ARG A 10 13.37 9.75 -14.78
N VAL A 11 14.00 9.23 -13.72
CA VAL A 11 14.87 8.06 -13.81
C VAL A 11 13.97 6.86 -14.07
N GLY A 12 14.17 6.23 -15.23
CA GLY A 12 13.51 4.96 -15.54
C GLY A 12 13.82 3.91 -14.47
N GLY A 13 12.81 3.16 -14.05
CA GLY A 13 12.93 2.12 -13.02
C GLY A 13 11.78 2.16 -12.01
N THR A 14 11.73 1.18 -11.10
CA THR A 14 10.65 1.11 -10.09
C THR A 14 10.90 2.10 -8.96
N GLN A 15 10.26 3.27 -9.00
CA GLN A 15 10.29 4.25 -7.92
C GLN A 15 9.30 3.85 -6.81
N ARG A 16 9.69 4.00 -5.53
CA ARG A 16 8.81 3.76 -4.38
C ARG A 16 8.98 4.85 -3.35
N GLY A 17 7.90 5.19 -2.63
CA GLY A 17 7.95 6.18 -1.55
C GLY A 17 8.62 5.63 -0.30
N ILE A 18 7.97 4.67 0.35
CA ILE A 18 8.53 3.94 1.49
C ILE A 18 8.61 2.46 1.12
N TYR A 19 9.80 1.88 1.26
CA TYR A 19 9.99 0.47 0.98
C TYR A 19 10.77 -0.22 2.10
N PHE A 20 10.09 -1.13 2.81
CA PHE A 20 10.75 -2.08 3.68
C PHE A 20 10.83 -3.45 3.01
N LYS A 21 12.07 -3.95 2.91
CA LYS A 21 12.41 -5.25 2.36
C LYS A 21 13.33 -5.96 3.35
N ARG A 22 13.19 -7.28 3.44
CA ARG A 22 14.12 -8.16 4.15
C ARG A 22 15.59 -7.84 3.86
N VAL A 23 16.40 -7.82 4.93
CA VAL A 23 17.88 -7.84 4.88
C VAL A 23 18.36 -9.11 5.61
N GLY A 24 19.06 -10.01 4.90
CA GLY A 24 19.58 -11.27 5.47
C GLY A 24 18.55 -12.40 5.61
N TYR A 25 18.75 -13.28 6.60
CA TYR A 25 17.90 -14.46 6.84
C TYR A 25 16.69 -14.19 7.77
N GLY A 26 16.56 -12.99 8.32
CA GLY A 26 15.49 -12.61 9.26
C GLY A 26 14.25 -12.03 8.59
N LEU A 27 13.15 -11.91 9.33
CA LEU A 27 11.96 -11.17 8.94
C LEU A 27 12.07 -9.72 9.39
N THR A 28 11.49 -8.79 8.62
CA THR A 28 11.34 -7.41 9.10
C THR A 28 10.13 -7.36 10.05
N PHE A 29 10.36 -6.99 11.31
CA PHE A 29 9.35 -7.12 12.37
C PHE A 29 8.94 -5.75 12.92
N GLY A 30 7.64 -5.56 13.17
CA GLY A 30 7.14 -4.46 14.01
C GLY A 30 7.25 -3.06 13.41
N CYS A 31 7.29 -2.92 12.08
CA CYS A 31 7.38 -1.60 11.46
C CYS A 31 6.09 -0.79 11.64
N LEU A 32 6.23 0.48 12.03
CA LEU A 32 5.15 1.46 12.05
C LEU A 32 5.34 2.47 10.91
N ILE A 33 4.37 2.53 10.01
CA ILE A 33 4.32 3.54 8.94
C ILE A 33 3.06 4.38 9.16
N GLN A 34 3.24 5.63 9.57
CA GLN A 34 2.12 6.50 9.91
C GLN A 34 2.32 7.97 9.50
N GLY A 35 1.22 8.63 9.13
CA GLY A 35 1.20 10.06 8.85
C GLY A 35 2.09 10.46 7.67
N VAL A 36 2.32 9.55 6.73
CA VAL A 36 3.10 9.83 5.52
C VAL A 36 2.19 10.05 4.32
N ILE A 37 2.68 10.84 3.38
CA ILE A 37 2.00 11.19 2.14
C ILE A 37 2.97 10.92 0.98
N PRO A 38 3.15 9.65 0.57
CA PRO A 38 3.82 9.34 -0.67
C PRO A 38 2.92 9.71 -1.85
N GLU A 39 3.50 10.36 -2.85
CA GLU A 39 2.80 10.69 -4.07
C GLU A 39 3.67 10.70 -5.31
N ASN A 40 3.01 10.46 -6.44
CA ASN A 40 3.61 10.51 -7.77
C ASN A 40 4.76 9.51 -7.98
N PHE A 41 4.74 8.36 -7.30
CA PHE A 41 5.72 7.30 -7.54
C PHE A 41 5.28 6.41 -8.71
N GLN A 42 6.20 6.14 -9.64
CA GLN A 42 5.95 5.21 -10.75
C GLN A 42 5.69 3.76 -10.29
N GLY A 43 6.02 3.42 -9.04
CA GLY A 43 5.73 2.14 -8.41
C GLY A 43 4.83 2.31 -7.18
N ASP A 44 5.14 1.61 -6.10
CA ASP A 44 4.31 1.62 -4.89
C ASP A 44 4.56 2.87 -4.04
N GLY A 45 3.50 3.52 -3.54
CA GLY A 45 3.62 4.60 -2.55
C GLY A 45 4.24 4.08 -1.26
N ILE A 46 3.65 3.00 -0.72
CA ILE A 46 4.19 2.22 0.41
C ILE A 46 4.27 0.76 -0.02
N LYS A 47 5.43 0.14 0.15
CA LYS A 47 5.61 -1.31 0.00
C LYS A 47 6.23 -1.91 1.27
N ILE A 48 5.61 -2.97 1.78
CA ILE A 48 6.23 -3.88 2.73
C ILE A 48 6.37 -5.27 2.09
N GLU A 49 7.56 -5.86 2.19
CA GLU A 49 7.87 -7.17 1.63
C GLU A 49 8.57 -8.03 2.67
N THR A 50 8.08 -9.26 2.88
CA THR A 50 8.65 -10.17 3.89
C THR A 50 8.65 -9.58 5.30
N CYS A 51 7.54 -8.94 5.66
CA CYS A 51 7.33 -8.28 6.95
C CYS A 51 6.35 -9.06 7.84
N GLN A 52 6.53 -8.96 9.15
CA GLN A 52 5.59 -9.46 10.15
C GLN A 52 5.21 -8.38 11.15
N ASN A 53 3.96 -8.38 11.58
CA ASN A 53 3.44 -7.48 12.63
C ASN A 53 3.66 -6.00 12.32
N ALA A 54 3.55 -5.61 11.04
CA ALA A 54 3.62 -4.20 10.64
C ALA A 54 2.28 -3.50 10.85
N LEU A 55 2.32 -2.22 11.24
CA LEU A 55 1.16 -1.33 11.30
C LEU A 55 1.33 -0.21 10.27
N ILE A 56 0.46 -0.20 9.26
CA ILE A 56 0.37 0.85 8.24
C ILE A 56 -0.92 1.63 8.49
N THR A 57 -0.81 2.86 8.99
CA THR A 57 -2.00 3.62 9.40
C THR A 57 -1.94 5.12 9.18
N ASN A 58 -3.09 5.74 8.89
CA ASN A 58 -3.21 7.19 8.71
C ASN A 58 -2.26 7.75 7.64
N ASN A 59 -2.07 7.01 6.55
CA ASN A 59 -1.29 7.46 5.40
C ASN A 59 -2.21 7.88 4.25
N VAL A 60 -1.68 8.74 3.38
CA VAL A 60 -2.36 9.16 2.14
C VAL A 60 -1.45 8.87 0.95
N CYS A 61 -1.69 7.76 0.27
CA CYS A 61 -0.94 7.37 -0.93
C CYS A 61 -1.71 7.83 -2.18
N LYS A 62 -1.09 8.63 -3.05
CA LYS A 62 -1.83 9.28 -4.14
C LYS A 62 -1.04 9.39 -5.43
N ARG A 63 -1.69 9.08 -6.54
CA ARG A 63 -1.06 9.06 -7.88
C ARG A 63 0.20 8.20 -7.94
N ASP A 64 0.23 7.13 -7.15
CA ASP A 64 1.25 6.09 -7.25
C ASP A 64 0.74 4.98 -8.20
N ALA A 65 1.57 4.00 -8.55
CA ALA A 65 1.06 2.82 -9.27
C ALA A 65 0.14 1.98 -8.37
N THR A 66 0.65 1.60 -7.21
CA THR A 66 -0.15 1.01 -6.13
C THR A 66 -0.01 1.88 -4.89
N GLY A 67 -1.11 2.24 -4.24
CA GLY A 67 -1.03 3.07 -3.03
C GLY A 67 -0.26 2.36 -1.91
N ILE A 68 -0.75 1.18 -1.51
CA ILE A 68 -0.13 0.33 -0.47
C ILE A 68 -0.02 -1.11 -0.98
N SER A 69 1.19 -1.66 -0.94
CA SER A 69 1.51 -3.02 -1.35
C SER A 69 2.05 -3.83 -0.16
N VAL A 70 1.38 -4.95 0.15
CA VAL A 70 1.76 -5.90 1.19
C VAL A 70 2.08 -7.24 0.52
N ALA A 71 3.36 -7.60 0.48
CA ALA A 71 3.84 -8.78 -0.24
C ALA A 71 4.56 -9.77 0.68
N THR A 72 4.25 -11.07 0.58
CA THR A 72 4.94 -12.12 1.34
C THR A 72 4.99 -11.83 2.84
N SER A 73 3.93 -11.25 3.40
CA SER A 73 3.91 -10.66 4.75
C SER A 73 2.70 -11.15 5.54
N SER A 74 2.84 -11.26 6.86
CA SER A 74 1.76 -11.78 7.71
C SER A 74 1.56 -11.01 9.01
N ASN A 75 0.37 -11.14 9.59
CA ASN A 75 -0.01 -10.49 10.84
C ASN A 75 0.11 -8.95 10.79
N CYS A 76 0.00 -8.35 9.60
CA CYS A 76 0.05 -6.90 9.44
C CYS A 76 -1.35 -6.28 9.55
N ILE A 77 -1.39 -5.04 10.02
CA ILE A 77 -2.61 -4.23 10.11
C ILE A 77 -2.48 -3.05 9.17
N VAL A 78 -3.37 -2.99 8.16
CA VAL A 78 -3.51 -1.86 7.23
C VAL A 78 -4.82 -1.15 7.56
N THR A 79 -4.75 0.01 8.18
CA THR A 79 -5.96 0.68 8.69
C THR A 79 -5.96 2.19 8.59
N LYS A 80 -7.12 2.79 8.29
CA LYS A 80 -7.30 4.25 8.20
C LYS A 80 -6.39 4.92 7.19
N ASN A 81 -6.06 4.22 6.10
CA ASN A 81 -5.31 4.82 5.00
C ASN A 81 -6.28 5.32 3.92
N LYS A 82 -5.88 6.39 3.23
CA LYS A 82 -6.52 6.85 2.01
C LYS A 82 -5.61 6.54 0.82
N CYS A 83 -6.10 5.75 -0.13
CA CYS A 83 -5.42 5.47 -1.39
C CYS A 83 -6.20 6.10 -2.54
N ASP A 84 -5.64 7.12 -3.18
CA ASP A 84 -6.36 8.06 -4.05
C ASP A 84 -5.71 8.16 -5.44
N GLU A 85 -6.49 8.10 -6.51
CA GLU A 85 -6.00 8.33 -7.88
C GLU A 85 -4.79 7.45 -8.29
N ASN A 86 -4.62 6.25 -7.71
CA ASN A 86 -3.50 5.38 -8.09
C ASN A 86 -3.76 4.72 -9.45
N THR A 87 -2.71 4.56 -10.25
CA THR A 87 -2.83 4.10 -11.65
C THR A 87 -3.12 2.60 -11.77
N SER A 88 -3.10 1.86 -10.67
CA SER A 88 -3.57 0.47 -10.58
C SER A 88 -4.48 0.28 -9.36
N SER A 89 -3.95 -0.21 -8.24
CA SER A 89 -4.75 -0.61 -7.08
C SER A 89 -4.52 0.32 -5.90
N GLY A 90 -5.56 0.59 -5.11
CA GLY A 90 -5.42 1.35 -3.87
C GLY A 90 -4.59 0.57 -2.85
N ILE A 91 -5.03 -0.63 -2.50
CA ILE A 91 -4.33 -1.56 -1.60
C ILE A 91 -4.20 -2.92 -2.29
N ASN A 92 -3.01 -3.51 -2.26
CA ASN A 92 -2.73 -4.83 -2.85
C ASN A 92 -2.06 -5.76 -1.83
N LEU A 93 -2.63 -6.94 -1.63
CA LEU A 93 -2.07 -8.05 -0.84
C LEU A 93 -1.71 -9.20 -1.78
N THR A 94 -0.46 -9.66 -1.76
CA THR A 94 0.03 -10.75 -2.61
C THR A 94 0.89 -11.71 -1.79
N ASN A 95 0.54 -13.00 -1.76
CA ASN A 95 1.19 -13.99 -0.89
C ASN A 95 1.22 -13.53 0.58
N ALA A 96 0.15 -12.90 1.06
CA ALA A 96 0.13 -12.17 2.32
C ALA A 96 -0.99 -12.67 3.23
N ASP A 97 -0.64 -13.56 4.15
CA ASP A 97 -1.62 -14.28 4.96
C ASP A 97 -1.86 -13.66 6.34
N ASN A 98 -3.02 -13.89 6.93
CA ASN A 98 -3.34 -13.47 8.31
C ASN A 98 -3.23 -11.96 8.54
N ASN A 99 -3.58 -11.12 7.56
CA ASN A 99 -3.55 -9.67 7.70
C ASN A 99 -4.95 -9.10 7.97
N THR A 100 -4.98 -7.92 8.59
CA THR A 100 -6.22 -7.15 8.81
C THR A 100 -6.18 -5.88 7.97
N VAL A 101 -7.12 -5.75 7.04
CA VAL A 101 -7.32 -4.54 6.22
C VAL A 101 -8.64 -3.92 6.62
N VAL A 102 -8.61 -2.82 7.39
CA VAL A 102 -9.81 -2.28 8.03
C VAL A 102 -9.91 -0.76 7.98
N GLY A 103 -11.08 -0.23 7.63
CA GLY A 103 -11.34 1.20 7.69
C GLY A 103 -10.50 2.03 6.70
N ASN A 104 -10.12 1.46 5.56
CA ASN A 104 -9.40 2.20 4.51
C ASN A 104 -10.37 2.77 3.48
N ILE A 105 -9.99 3.88 2.88
CA ILE A 105 -10.72 4.53 1.79
C ILE A 105 -9.87 4.41 0.54
N CYS A 106 -10.34 3.63 -0.43
CA CYS A 106 -9.73 3.54 -1.76
C CYS A 106 -10.64 4.30 -2.73
N GLN A 107 -10.14 5.40 -3.28
CA GLN A 107 -10.91 6.28 -4.16
C GLN A 107 -10.20 6.45 -5.49
N ASP A 108 -10.96 6.40 -6.59
CA ASP A 108 -10.51 6.77 -7.95
C ASP A 108 -9.24 6.03 -8.41
N ASN A 109 -9.04 4.81 -7.92
CA ASN A 109 -7.94 3.94 -8.34
C ASN A 109 -8.32 3.26 -9.66
N ALA A 110 -7.43 3.30 -10.66
CA ALA A 110 -7.78 3.00 -12.04
C ALA A 110 -8.17 1.53 -12.31
N CYS A 111 -7.71 0.58 -11.48
CA CYS A 111 -8.04 -0.84 -11.64
C CYS A 111 -8.90 -1.37 -10.49
N ARG A 112 -8.43 -1.29 -9.24
CA ARG A 112 -9.09 -1.93 -8.09
C ARG A 112 -8.92 -1.08 -6.83
N GLY A 113 -9.95 -1.04 -5.97
CA GLY A 113 -9.81 -0.42 -4.65
C GLY A 113 -8.88 -1.23 -3.75
N ILE A 114 -9.27 -2.48 -3.48
CA ILE A 114 -8.50 -3.45 -2.71
C ILE A 114 -8.39 -4.72 -3.54
N TYR A 115 -7.18 -5.24 -3.74
CA TYR A 115 -6.90 -6.48 -4.44
C TYR A 115 -6.15 -7.46 -3.54
N ILE A 116 -6.57 -8.71 -3.55
CA ILE A 116 -5.99 -9.78 -2.73
C ILE A 116 -5.80 -10.99 -3.63
N THR A 117 -4.57 -11.52 -3.68
CA THR A 117 -4.25 -12.68 -4.50
C THR A 117 -3.30 -13.62 -3.77
N SER A 118 -3.51 -14.93 -3.95
CA SER A 118 -2.68 -15.98 -3.36
C SER A 118 -2.46 -15.79 -1.86
N SER A 119 -3.51 -15.40 -1.14
CA SER A 119 -3.39 -14.95 0.26
C SER A 119 -4.57 -15.50 1.08
N ASP A 120 -4.28 -16.05 2.25
CA ASP A 120 -5.24 -16.77 3.08
C ASP A 120 -5.49 -16.08 4.43
N LEU A 121 -6.65 -16.35 5.04
CA LEU A 121 -7.00 -15.93 6.41
C LEU A 121 -6.94 -14.40 6.65
N ASN A 122 -7.25 -13.60 5.64
CA ASN A 122 -7.28 -12.15 5.77
C ASN A 122 -8.65 -11.62 6.23
N THR A 123 -8.62 -10.64 7.14
CA THR A 123 -9.84 -9.94 7.61
C THR A 123 -9.98 -8.60 6.90
N ILE A 124 -11.05 -8.45 6.10
CA ILE A 124 -11.31 -7.25 5.29
C ILE A 124 -12.65 -6.65 5.72
N VAL A 125 -12.63 -5.58 6.52
CA VAL A 125 -13.84 -5.04 7.16
C VAL A 125 -13.90 -3.52 7.07
N GLY A 126 -15.08 -2.96 6.82
CA GLY A 126 -15.30 -1.51 6.91
C GLY A 126 -14.45 -0.67 5.97
N ASN A 127 -13.99 -1.23 4.85
CA ASN A 127 -13.29 -0.47 3.82
C ASN A 127 -14.30 0.11 2.82
N VAL A 128 -14.01 1.28 2.29
CA VAL A 128 -14.85 1.96 1.30
C VAL A 128 -14.08 2.03 -0.01
N ASN A 129 -14.68 1.52 -1.09
CA ASN A 129 -14.18 1.70 -2.44
C ASN A 129 -15.09 2.67 -3.20
N LEU A 130 -14.56 3.84 -3.55
CA LEU A 130 -15.26 4.86 -4.32
C LEU A 130 -14.71 4.86 -5.75
N ILE A 131 -15.60 4.70 -6.73
CA ILE A 131 -15.28 4.85 -8.15
C ILE A 131 -15.92 6.13 -8.66
N HIS A 132 -15.18 6.95 -9.40
CA HIS A 132 -15.79 8.02 -10.17
C HIS A 132 -16.72 7.41 -11.23
N PRO A 133 -18.01 7.78 -11.29
CA PRO A 133 -18.87 7.37 -12.38
C PRO A 133 -18.31 7.93 -13.71
N PRO A 134 -18.37 7.17 -14.81
CA PRO A 134 -18.02 7.72 -16.11
C PRO A 134 -18.97 8.88 -16.43
N ASN A 135 -18.39 10.03 -16.81
CA ASN A 135 -19.12 11.19 -17.32
C ASN A 135 -19.78 10.90 -18.67
#